data_AF-A0A1V0NF77-F1
#
_entry.id   AF-A0A1V0NF77-F1
#
_cell.length_a   1.000
_cell.length_b   1.000
_cell.length_c   1.000
_cell.angle_alpha   90.00
_cell.angle_beta   90.00
_cell.angle_gamma   90.00
#
_symmetry.space_group_name_H-M   'P 1'
#
loop_
_entity.id
_entity.type
_entity.pdbx_description
1 polymer ?
#
loop_
_entity_poly.entity_id
_entity_poly.type
_entity_poly.pdbx_seq_one_letter_code
_entity_poly.pdbx_strand_id
1 'polypeptide(L)' 'MAKLVIKEANLLGTIAYNNTHPKTIDLVSTGKIKLDQFITAKIGLDDLIDKGFDTLIHHNETAVKILVSPTGKGL' A
#
# COMPACT_ATOMS: atom_id res chain seq x y z
N MET A 1 -16.03 20.20 18.62
CA MET A 1 -17.14 20.62 17.73
C MET A 1 -16.92 21.99 17.10
N ALA A 2 -16.63 23.04 17.87
CA ALA A 2 -16.48 24.42 17.37
C ALA A 2 -15.54 24.56 16.15
N LYS A 3 -14.41 23.84 16.11
CA LYS A 3 -13.46 23.86 14.98
C LYS A 3 -14.03 23.36 13.65
N LEU A 4 -15.02 22.47 13.69
CA LEU A 4 -15.68 21.96 12.48
C LEU A 4 -16.81 22.90 12.05
N VAL A 5 -17.61 23.37 13.01
CA VAL A 5 -18.82 24.16 12.75
C VAL A 5 -18.50 25.58 12.31
N ILE A 6 -17.63 26.29 13.03
CA ILE A 6 -17.33 27.71 12.75
C ILE A 6 -16.64 27.88 11.39
N LYS A 7 -15.94 26.84 10.94
CA LYS A 7 -15.24 26.82 9.65
C LYS A 7 -16.03 26.12 8.55
N GLU A 8 -17.24 25.63 8.85
CA GLU A 8 -18.05 24.81 7.94
C GLU A 8 -17.25 23.66 7.29
N ALA A 9 -16.37 23.05 8.08
CA ALA A 9 -15.45 22.04 7.57
C ALA A 9 -16.17 20.70 7.32
N ASN A 10 -15.85 20.06 6.20
CA ASN A 10 -16.36 18.75 5.85
C ASN A 10 -15.52 17.63 6.47
N LEU A 11 -16.18 16.65 7.10
CA LEU A 11 -15.56 15.42 7.58
C LEU A 11 -16.10 14.24 6.78
N LEU A 12 -15.21 13.56 6.03
CA LEU A 12 -15.55 12.40 5.21
C LEU A 12 -14.74 11.19 5.66
N GLY A 13 -15.42 10.08 5.95
CA GLY A 13 -14.80 8.77 6.12
C GLY A 13 -14.78 8.00 4.80
N THR A 14 -13.72 7.23 4.56
CA THR A 14 -13.60 6.37 3.38
C THR A 14 -13.13 4.98 3.79
N ILE A 15 -13.70 3.94 3.19
CA ILE A 15 -13.26 2.55 3.35
C ILE A 15 -13.05 1.93 1.97
N ALA A 16 -11.84 1.43 1.74
CA ALA A 16 -11.43 0.82 0.49
C ALA A 16 -11.78 1.66 -0.75
N TYR A 17 -12.33 1.03 -1.78
CA TYR A 17 -12.54 1.59 -3.12
C TYR A 17 -13.81 1.03 -3.77
N ASN A 18 -14.40 1.81 -4.68
CA ASN A 18 -15.51 1.39 -5.53
C ASN A 18 -15.25 1.84 -6.97
N ASN A 19 -15.09 0.90 -7.91
CA ASN A 19 -14.87 1.16 -9.33
C ASN A 19 -13.71 2.13 -9.69
N THR A 20 -12.68 2.25 -8.85
CA THR A 20 -11.50 3.13 -9.10
C THR A 20 -10.30 2.42 -9.72
N HIS A 21 -10.33 1.09 -9.89
CA HIS A 21 -9.22 0.31 -10.44
C HIS A 21 -8.78 0.77 -11.85
N PRO A 22 -9.69 0.99 -12.84
CA PRO A 22 -9.27 1.39 -14.19
C PRO A 22 -8.46 2.69 -14.19
N LYS A 23 -8.89 3.67 -13.39
CA LYS A 23 -8.17 4.94 -13.24
C LYS A 23 -6.82 4.76 -12.55
N THR A 24 -6.75 3.89 -11.55
CA THR A 24 -5.48 3.59 -10.85
C THR A 24 -4.48 2.94 -11.81
N ILE A 25 -4.93 2.01 -12.65
CA ILE A 25 -4.10 1.36 -13.67
C ILE A 25 -3.58 2.40 -14.67
N ASP A 26 -4.42 3.30 -15.17
CA ASP A 26 -4.00 4.38 -16.09
C ASP A 26 -2.93 5.29 -15.47
N LEU A 27 -3.10 5.66 -14.19
CA LEU A 27 -2.12 6.50 -13.49
C LEU A 27 -0.75 5.81 -13.36
N VAL A 28 -0.74 4.50 -13.14
CA VAL A 28 0.50 3.71 -13.07
C VAL A 28 1.10 3.52 -14.47
N SER A 29 0.30 3.14 -15.46
CA SER A 29 0.79 2.87 -16.83
C SER A 29 1.34 4.12 -17.51
N THR A 30 0.77 5.29 -17.22
CA THR A 30 1.26 6.58 -17.73
C THR A 30 2.42 7.15 -16.90
N GLY A 31 2.87 6.45 -15.86
CA GLY A 31 3.98 6.87 -15.01
C GLY A 31 3.68 8.07 -14.10
N LYS A 32 2.42 8.52 -14.05
CA LYS A 32 1.96 9.59 -13.12
C LYS A 32 2.07 9.14 -11.66
N ILE A 33 1.90 7.84 -11.41
CA ILE A 33 2.21 7.19 -10.13
C ILE A 33 3.34 6.19 -10.37
N LYS A 34 4.46 6.36 -9.66
CA LYS A 34 5.59 5.42 -9.65
C LYS A 34 5.53 4.56 -8.40
N LEU A 35 5.37 3.25 -8.58
CA LEU A 35 5.18 2.32 -7.46
C LEU A 35 6.49 1.83 -6.83
N ASP A 36 7.58 1.84 -7.59
CA ASP A 36 8.87 1.23 -7.19
C ASP A 36 9.40 1.78 -5.85
N GLN A 37 9.20 3.07 -5.60
CA GLN A 37 9.63 3.73 -4.36
C GLN A 37 8.93 3.21 -3.09
N PHE A 38 7.78 2.55 -3.23
CA PHE A 38 7.03 1.99 -2.10
C PHE A 38 7.36 0.51 -1.86
N ILE A 39 8.03 -0.15 -2.80
CA ILE A 39 8.38 -1.57 -2.71
C ILE A 39 9.70 -1.67 -1.94
N THR A 40 9.62 -2.02 -0.66
CA THR A 40 10.78 -2.12 0.23
C THR A 40 11.41 -3.51 0.23
N ALA A 41 10.66 -4.55 -0.16
CA ALA A 41 11.21 -5.89 -0.33
C ALA A 41 10.45 -6.70 -1.40
N LYS A 42 11.15 -7.68 -1.97
CA LYS A 42 10.59 -8.71 -2.84
C LYS A 42 11.07 -10.06 -2.30
N ILE A 43 10.15 -10.95 -1.95
CA ILE A 43 10.46 -12.22 -1.30
C ILE A 43 9.84 -13.40 -2.04
N GLY A 44 10.37 -14.61 -1.83
CA GLY A 44 9.72 -15.84 -2.24
C GLY A 44 8.58 -16.22 -1.30
N LEU A 45 7.69 -17.10 -1.75
CA LEU A 45 6.57 -17.59 -0.91
C LEU A 45 7.04 -18.27 0.38
N ASP A 46 8.18 -18.98 0.34
CA ASP A 46 8.75 -19.66 1.51
C ASP A 46 9.11 -18.70 2.65
N ASP A 47 9.35 -17.43 2.32
CA ASP A 47 9.72 -16.37 3.27
C ASP A 47 8.50 -15.58 3.78
N LEU A 48 7.26 -15.96 3.41
CA LEU A 48 6.05 -15.18 3.66
C LEU A 48 5.83 -14.87 5.15
N ILE A 49 6.12 -15.82 6.03
CA ILE A 49 5.94 -15.63 7.48
C ILE A 49 7.04 -14.74 8.02
N ASP A 50 8.28 -15.24 8.04
CA ASP A 50 9.41 -14.61 8.72
C ASP A 50 9.79 -13.25 8.09
N LYS A 51 9.86 -13.16 6.76
CA LYS A 51 10.29 -11.91 6.08
C LYS A 51 9.10 -11.07 5.60
N GLY A 52 7.90 -11.64 5.53
CA GLY A 52 6.69 -10.93 5.14
C GLY A 52 5.93 -10.40 6.35
N PHE A 53 5.15 -11.26 6.99
CA PHE A 53 4.25 -10.86 8.08
C PHE A 53 5.01 -10.37 9.33
N ASP A 54 6.02 -11.10 9.80
CA ASP A 54 6.73 -10.73 11.03
C ASP A 54 7.46 -9.39 10.87
N THR A 55 8.06 -9.13 9.70
CA THR A 55 8.60 -7.82 9.34
C THR A 55 7.56 -6.71 9.46
N LEU A 56 6.34 -6.92 8.94
CA LEU A 56 5.28 -5.90 8.97
C LEU A 56 4.67 -5.72 10.37
N ILE A 57 4.79 -6.70 11.26
CA ILE A 57 4.32 -6.60 12.65
C ILE A 57 5.37 -5.91 13.53
N HIS A 58 6.64 -6.26 13.37
CA HIS A 58 7.71 -5.90 14.31
C HIS A 58 8.70 -4.84 13.80
N HIS A 59 8.72 -4.55 12.50
CA HIS A 59 9.67 -3.64 11.84
C HIS A 59 8.98 -2.68 10.85
N ASN A 60 7.75 -2.26 11.17
CA ASN A 60 6.88 -1.49 10.28
C ASN A 60 7.37 -0.06 9.98
N GLU A 61 8.37 0.42 10.71
CA GLU A 61 9.04 1.69 10.47
C GLU A 61 10.01 1.65 9.27
N THR A 62 10.45 0.45 8.87
CA THR A 62 11.39 0.25 7.75
C THR A 62 10.76 -0.39 6.52
N ALA A 63 9.56 -0.97 6.65
CA ALA A 63 8.88 -1.70 5.59
C ALA A 63 7.57 -1.02 5.18
N VAL A 64 7.41 -0.73 3.89
CA VAL A 64 6.21 -0.09 3.33
C VAL A 64 5.35 -1.12 2.59
N LYS A 65 5.90 -1.72 1.53
CA LYS A 65 5.22 -2.77 0.75
C LYS A 65 6.20 -3.88 0.40
N ILE A 66 5.80 -5.11 0.73
CA ILE A 66 6.52 -6.33 0.36
C ILE A 66 5.75 -7.01 -0.77
N LEU A 67 6.43 -7.35 -1.86
CA LEU A 67 5.88 -8.20 -2.91
C LEU A 67 6.33 -9.63 -2.71
N VAL A 68 5.41 -10.58 -2.88
CA VAL A 68 5.66 -12.01 -2.70
C VAL A 68 5.52 -12.70 -4.05
N SER A 69 6.55 -13.42 -4.45
CA SER A 69 6.51 -14.26 -5.63
C SER A 69 5.86 -15.61 -5.31
N PRO A 70 4.74 -15.98 -5.98
CA PRO A 70 4.10 -17.27 -5.75
C PRO A 70 4.91 -18.47 -6.26
N THR A 71 5.95 -18.24 -7.07
CA THR A 71 6.79 -19.31 -7.64
C THR A 71 7.97 -19.69 -6.75
N GLY A 72 8.10 -19.09 -5.56
CA GLY A 72 9.21 -19.31 -4.62
C GLY A 72 10.53 -18.66 -5.03
N LYS A 73 10.65 -18.15 -6.27
CA LYS A 73 11.80 -17.38 -6.75
C LYS A 73 11.51 -15.89 -6.61
N GLY A 74 12.37 -15.12 -5.93
CA GLY A 74 12.22 -13.67 -5.78
C GLY A 74 11.93 -12.97 -7.12
N LEU A 75 11.04 -11.97 -7.08
CA LEU A 75 10.59 -11.18 -8.26
C LEU A 75 11.68 -10.29 -8.85
#